data_AF-A0A5N6FBC6-F1
#
_entry.id   AF-A0A5N6FBC6-F1
#
_cell.length_a   1.000
_cell.length_b   1.000
_cell.length_c   1.000
_cell.angle_alpha   90.00
_cell.angle_beta   90.00
_cell.angle_gamma   90.00
#
_symmetry.space_group_name_H-M   'P 1'
#
loop_
_entity.id
_entity.type
_entity.pdbx_description
1 polymer ?
#
loop_
_entity_poly.entity_id
_entity_poly.type
_entity_poly.pdbx_seq_one_letter_code
_entity_poly.pdbx_strand_id
1 'polypeptide(L)'
;MKFTAAAIALATNLAVVQACKCWGGRDIDYQSSRLCCKILGGDWTGSDCHAGSIQNSMFEFAACCDAQDECSDCKWGCASSAVASPWPEVLHQQQGCH
;
A
#
# COMPACT_ATOMS: atom_id res chain seq x y z
N MET A 1 -26.53 -46.05 6.86
CA MET A 1 -26.31 -44.64 7.21
C MET A 1 -25.42 -44.03 6.14
N LYS A 2 -25.92 -43.09 5.35
CA LYS A 2 -25.10 -42.37 4.36
C LYS A 2 -25.42 -40.89 4.50
N PHE A 3 -24.81 -40.27 5.51
CA PHE A 3 -24.80 -38.82 5.64
C PHE A 3 -23.80 -38.31 4.60
N THR A 4 -24.30 -37.94 3.43
CA THR A 4 -23.55 -37.16 2.44
C THR A 4 -23.32 -35.78 3.06
N ALA A 5 -22.20 -35.63 3.75
CA ALA A 5 -21.73 -34.37 4.27
C ALA A 5 -21.28 -33.49 3.09
N ALA A 6 -22.17 -32.60 2.64
CA ALA A 6 -21.80 -31.54 1.72
C ALA A 6 -20.95 -30.52 2.50
N ALA A 7 -19.64 -30.56 2.31
CA ALA A 7 -18.73 -29.55 2.85
C ALA A 7 -18.92 -28.25 2.06
N ILE A 8 -19.59 -27.27 2.66
CA ILE A 8 -19.69 -25.91 2.11
C ILE A 8 -18.34 -25.23 2.34
N ALA A 9 -17.53 -25.14 1.29
CA ALA A 9 -16.30 -24.35 1.30
C ALA A 9 -16.68 -22.85 1.26
N LEU A 10 -16.71 -22.21 2.42
CA LEU A 10 -16.81 -20.75 2.53
C LEU A 10 -15.46 -20.15 2.13
N ALA A 11 -15.35 -19.72 0.87
CA ALA A 11 -14.27 -18.87 0.43
C ALA A 11 -14.45 -17.49 1.08
N THR A 12 -13.79 -17.26 2.21
CA THR A 12 -13.64 -15.92 2.77
C THR A 12 -12.74 -15.13 1.81
N ASN A 13 -13.34 -14.22 1.05
CA ASN A 13 -12.59 -13.19 0.33
C ASN A 13 -11.92 -12.31 1.39
N LEU A 14 -10.67 -12.64 1.74
CA LEU A 14 -9.80 -11.70 2.44
C LEU A 14 -9.57 -10.54 1.48
N ALA A 15 -10.38 -9.49 1.61
CA ALA A 15 -10.02 -8.19 1.09
C ALA A 15 -8.67 -7.86 1.73
N VAL A 16 -7.60 -8.00 0.97
CA VAL A 16 -6.27 -7.56 1.38
C VAL A 16 -6.43 -6.06 1.53
N VAL A 17 -6.62 -5.61 2.78
CA VAL A 17 -6.69 -4.20 3.11
C VAL A 17 -5.30 -3.66 2.80
N GLN A 18 -5.13 -3.14 1.58
CA GLN A 18 -3.91 -2.44 1.24
C GLN A 18 -3.81 -1.23 2.16
N ALA A 19 -2.60 -0.94 2.60
CA ALA A 19 -2.31 0.13 3.52
C ALA A 19 -1.09 0.85 2.94
N CYS A 20 -1.16 2.18 2.83
CA CYS A 20 -0.16 2.98 2.14
C CYS A 20 0.81 3.62 3.12
N LYS A 21 2.10 3.57 2.79
CA LYS A 21 3.20 4.20 3.49
C LYS A 21 4.21 4.78 2.51
N CYS A 22 4.89 5.82 2.97
CA CYS A 22 6.07 6.37 2.35
C CYS A 22 7.35 5.74 2.96
N TRP A 23 8.35 5.51 2.12
CA TRP A 23 9.58 4.80 2.46
C TRP A 23 10.79 5.68 2.16
N GLY A 24 11.55 6.01 3.20
CA GLY A 24 12.86 6.67 3.14
C GLY A 24 13.97 5.63 3.02
N GLY A 25 14.22 5.15 1.81
CA GLY A 25 15.22 4.11 1.55
C GLY A 25 14.79 2.73 2.06
N ARG A 26 15.30 2.29 3.23
CA ARG A 26 14.97 0.98 3.83
C ARG A 26 13.93 1.06 4.94
N ASP A 27 13.71 2.25 5.47
CA ASP A 27 12.88 2.46 6.63
C ASP A 27 11.59 3.16 6.19
N ILE A 28 10.50 2.83 6.88
CA ILE A 28 9.24 3.55 6.72
C ILE A 28 9.44 4.94 7.33
N ASP A 29 9.15 5.98 6.56
CA ASP A 29 9.01 7.31 7.14
C ASP A 29 7.56 7.50 7.60
N TYR A 30 7.34 7.29 8.90
CA TYR A 30 6.03 7.47 9.50
C TYR A 30 5.56 8.92 9.54
N GLN A 31 6.48 9.89 9.54
CA GLN A 31 6.11 11.31 9.55
C GLN A 31 5.51 11.69 8.20
N SER A 32 6.21 11.38 7.11
CA SER A 32 5.75 11.62 5.75
C SER A 32 4.52 10.80 5.41
N SER A 33 4.49 9.52 5.77
CA SER A 33 3.30 8.66 5.61
C SER A 33 2.06 9.27 6.27
N ARG A 34 2.20 9.74 7.52
CA ARG A 34 1.08 10.33 8.27
C ARG A 34 0.67 11.69 7.72
N LEU A 35 1.65 12.51 7.31
CA LEU A 35 1.41 13.80 6.69
C LEU A 35 0.60 13.63 5.40
N CYS A 36 1.07 12.77 4.50
CA CYS A 36 0.44 12.51 3.21
C CYS A 36 -0.97 11.92 3.38
N CYS A 37 -1.14 10.99 4.32
CA CYS A 37 -2.47 10.46 4.64
C CYS A 37 -3.42 11.57 5.09
N LYS A 38 -2.97 12.45 5.99
CA LYS A 38 -3.78 13.55 6.52
C LYS A 38 -4.14 14.59 5.46
N ILE A 39 -3.21 14.93 4.56
CA ILE A 39 -3.44 15.90 3.47
C ILE A 39 -4.58 15.42 2.57
N LEU A 40 -4.65 14.12 2.30
CA LEU A 40 -5.66 13.52 1.43
C LEU A 40 -6.97 13.20 2.16
N GLY A 41 -7.08 13.52 3.45
CA GLY A 41 -8.25 13.17 4.26
C GLY A 41 -8.40 11.67 4.51
N GLY A 42 -7.30 10.91 4.41
CA GLY A 42 -7.28 9.48 4.66
C GLY A 42 -7.35 9.12 6.15
N ASP A 43 -7.74 7.89 6.43
CA ASP A 43 -7.83 7.33 7.76
C ASP A 43 -6.48 6.72 8.16
N TRP A 44 -5.80 7.40 9.08
CA TRP A 44 -4.57 6.88 9.69
C TRP A 44 -4.91 5.86 10.78
N THR A 45 -4.51 4.60 10.56
CA THR A 45 -4.81 3.50 11.49
C THR A 45 -3.54 2.74 11.87
N GLY A 46 -3.25 2.67 13.17
CA GLY A 46 -2.02 2.09 13.69
C GLY A 46 -0.78 2.83 13.18
N SER A 47 -0.21 2.33 12.09
CA SER A 47 1.04 2.76 11.46
C SER A 47 0.89 3.10 9.98
N ASP A 48 -0.34 3.11 9.47
CA ASP A 48 -0.63 3.06 8.04
C ASP A 48 -1.75 4.01 7.63
N CYS A 49 -1.70 4.49 6.39
CA CYS A 49 -2.86 5.08 5.75
C CYS A 49 -3.76 3.97 5.19
N HIS A 50 -5.00 3.88 5.67
CA HIS A 50 -5.94 2.87 5.19
C HIS A 50 -6.24 3.09 3.70
N ALA A 51 -5.83 2.20 2.79
CA ALA A 51 -5.90 2.50 1.37
C ALA A 51 -7.34 2.63 0.84
N GLY A 52 -8.32 2.01 1.51
CA GLY A 52 -9.75 2.22 1.20
C GLY A 52 -10.21 3.66 1.41
N SER A 53 -9.59 4.41 2.33
CA SER A 53 -9.91 5.81 2.59
C SER A 53 -9.35 6.76 1.53
N ILE A 54 -8.33 6.31 0.79
CA ILE A 54 -7.63 7.07 -0.26
C ILE A 54 -7.64 6.35 -1.61
N GLN A 55 -8.58 5.44 -1.84
CA GLN A 55 -8.60 4.58 -3.04
C GLN A 55 -8.61 5.35 -4.36
N ASN A 56 -9.23 6.54 -4.37
CA ASN A 56 -9.32 7.42 -5.53
C ASN A 56 -8.19 8.46 -5.57
N SER A 57 -7.31 8.45 -4.57
CA SER A 57 -6.25 9.44 -4.35
C SER A 57 -4.89 8.79 -4.11
N MET A 58 -4.69 7.52 -4.49
CA MET A 58 -3.42 6.83 -4.23
C MET A 58 -2.28 7.40 -5.09
N PHE A 59 -2.58 8.00 -6.25
CA PHE A 59 -1.59 8.70 -7.07
C PHE A 59 -1.11 9.96 -6.35
N GLU A 60 -2.03 10.72 -5.77
CA GLU A 60 -1.74 11.90 -4.97
C GLU A 60 -0.99 11.53 -3.68
N PHE A 61 -1.26 10.35 -3.11
CA PHE A 61 -0.48 9.83 -1.99
C PHE A 61 0.97 9.56 -2.40
N ALA A 62 1.16 8.91 -3.55
CA ALA A 62 2.50 8.67 -4.09
C ALA A 62 3.24 9.97 -4.43
N ALA A 63 2.57 10.94 -5.06
CA ALA A 63 3.13 12.26 -5.35
C ALA A 63 3.49 13.03 -4.08
N CYS A 64 2.74 12.84 -2.99
CA CYS A 64 3.06 13.43 -1.70
C CYS A 64 4.33 12.80 -1.11
N CYS A 65 4.47 11.47 -1.13
CA CYS A 65 5.72 10.82 -0.70
C CYS A 65 6.91 11.31 -1.53
N ASP A 66 6.74 11.42 -2.85
CA ASP A 66 7.77 11.92 -3.77
C ASP A 66 8.20 13.35 -3.44
N ALA A 67 7.25 14.22 -3.08
CA ALA A 67 7.55 15.58 -2.61
C ALA A 67 8.28 15.64 -1.26
N GLN A 68 8.39 14.51 -0.54
CA GLN A 68 9.23 14.34 0.65
C GLN A 68 10.53 13.57 0.35
N ASP A 69 10.88 13.36 -0.93
CA ASP A 69 12.00 12.52 -1.39
C ASP A 69 11.85 11.02 -1.02
N GLU A 70 10.62 10.50 -0.99
CA GLU A 70 10.29 9.14 -0.54
C GLU A 70 9.43 8.32 -1.53
N CYS A 71 9.54 6.99 -1.45
CA CYS A 71 8.72 6.07 -2.25
C CYS A 71 7.41 5.70 -1.55
N SER A 72 6.26 5.79 -2.22
CA SER A 72 5.04 5.12 -1.76
C SER A 72 5.06 3.61 -2.05
N ASP A 73 4.55 2.78 -1.12
CA ASP A 73 4.31 1.34 -1.35
C ASP A 73 2.93 1.01 -1.96
N CYS A 74 2.10 2.04 -2.15
CA CYS A 74 0.82 1.93 -2.83
C CYS A 74 0.95 2.11 -4.34
N LYS A 75 -0.18 1.93 -5.05
CA LYS A 75 -0.24 2.07 -6.50
C LYS A 75 0.38 3.40 -6.93
N TRP A 76 1.14 3.38 -8.03
CA TRP A 76 1.86 4.55 -8.55
C TRP A 76 2.96 5.10 -7.64
N GLY A 77 3.49 4.29 -6.72
CA GLY A 77 4.68 4.61 -5.92
C GLY A 77 5.93 4.87 -6.77
N CYS A 78 7.08 4.30 -6.46
CA CYS A 78 8.30 4.49 -7.28
C CYS A 78 8.22 4.01 -8.76
N ALA A 79 7.01 3.80 -9.29
CA ALA A 79 6.64 3.54 -10.65
C ALA A 79 6.63 4.76 -11.60
N SER A 80 7.15 5.93 -11.20
CA SER A 80 7.85 6.82 -12.15
C SER A 80 9.19 6.20 -12.62
N SER A 81 9.69 5.19 -11.91
CA SER A 81 10.92 4.43 -12.21
C SER A 81 10.66 2.94 -12.48
N ALA A 82 9.41 2.54 -12.74
CA ALA A 82 9.09 1.15 -13.04
C ALA A 82 9.69 0.71 -14.38
N VAL A 83 10.70 -0.15 -14.34
CA VAL A 83 10.61 -1.35 -15.17
C VAL A 83 9.92 -2.41 -14.32
N ALA A 84 8.68 -2.71 -14.70
CA ALA A 84 7.97 -3.97 -14.51
C ALA A 84 8.28 -4.78 -13.22
N SER A 85 7.30 -4.86 -12.31
CA SER A 85 7.08 -6.12 -11.59
C SER A 85 5.59 -6.33 -11.35
N PRO A 86 4.94 -7.26 -12.08
CA PRO A 86 3.85 -8.02 -11.48
C PRO A 86 4.45 -8.92 -10.38
N TRP A 87 3.67 -9.37 -9.38
CA TRP A 87 3.93 -10.47 -8.42
C TRP A 87 3.93 -10.09 -6.91
N PRO A 88 3.38 -10.99 -6.06
CA PRO A 88 3.46 -10.94 -4.61
C PRO A 88 4.90 -11.22 -4.16
N GLU A 89 5.29 -10.77 -2.97
CA GLU A 89 6.66 -10.90 -2.45
C GLU A 89 7.72 -10.12 -3.26
N VAL A 90 7.64 -8.79 -3.24
CA VAL A 90 8.76 -7.96 -3.71
C VAL A 90 9.81 -7.85 -2.62
N LEU A 91 10.80 -8.74 -2.72
CA LEU A 91 12.14 -8.57 -2.14
C LEU A 91 12.73 -7.23 -2.58
N HIS A 92 13.13 -6.44 -1.59
CA HIS A 92 14.23 -5.47 -1.58
C HIS A 92 14.89 -5.14 -2.93
N GLN A 93 14.67 -3.93 -3.45
CA GLN A 93 15.70 -3.13 -4.14
C GLN A 93 15.15 -1.69 -4.33
N GLN A 94 15.33 -0.77 -3.37
CA GLN A 94 16.50 0.12 -3.24
C GLN A 94 16.92 0.88 -4.51
N GLN A 95 16.01 1.61 -5.16
CA GLN A 95 16.39 2.74 -6.00
C GLN A 95 15.47 3.90 -5.61
N GLY A 96 16.04 4.89 -4.93
CA GLY A 96 15.28 6.01 -4.40
C GLY A 96 14.53 6.77 -5.48
N CYS A 97 13.44 7.43 -5.09
CA CYS A 97 13.00 8.65 -5.76
C CYS A 97 14.22 9.56 -5.89
N HIS A 98 14.54 9.98 -7.11
CA HIS A 98 15.60 10.92 -7.39
C HIS A 98 15.01 12.31 -7.55
#